data_AF-A0A8H5X507-F1
#
_entry.id   AF-A0A8H5X507-F1
#
_cell.length_a   1.000
_cell.length_b   1.000
_cell.length_c   1.000
_cell.angle_alpha   90.00
_cell.angle_beta   90.00
_cell.angle_gamma   90.00
#
_symmetry.space_group_name_H-M   'P 1'
#
loop_
_entity.id
_entity.type
_entity.pdbx_description
1 polymer ?
#
loop_
_entity_poly.entity_id
_entity_poly.type
_entity_poly.pdbx_seq_one_letter_code
_entity_poly.pdbx_strand_id
1 'polypeptide(L)'
;MAAEITTTTIVTAFPLLFGVTGTSIGIYSFVSPYNAMRLFGLHAPAADKTSSSQSEAFQKSLIYATGLRNIGTGLSTLGLYAFWQFSPICQVSPLAAAVTKKCLGICFMFGTFVGVGDAVIVRQFANKEYVEGEAEEKAVNASVSHGITAVVILATGLFLYL
;
A
#
# COMPACT_ATOMS: atom_id res chain seq x y z
N MET A 1 17.14 25.57 17.17
CA MET A 1 16.33 25.98 16.01
C MET A 1 15.38 24.85 15.70
N ALA A 2 14.07 25.03 15.95
CA ALA A 2 13.09 24.05 15.52
C ALA A 2 12.95 24.16 14.00
N ALA A 3 13.12 23.07 13.26
CA ALA A 3 12.88 23.06 11.82
C ALA A 3 11.38 23.31 11.59
N GLU A 4 11.03 24.35 10.85
CA GLU A 4 9.64 24.55 10.43
C GLU A 4 9.23 23.39 9.52
N ILE A 5 8.26 22.60 9.99
CA ILE A 5 7.65 21.54 9.20
C ILE A 5 6.74 22.22 8.19
N THR A 6 7.21 22.32 6.94
CA THR A 6 6.41 22.86 5.84
C THR A 6 5.48 21.80 5.26
N THR A 7 4.38 22.20 4.63
CA THR A 7 3.49 21.30 3.89
C THR A 7 4.26 20.49 2.83
N THR A 8 5.25 21.12 2.20
CA THR A 8 6.18 20.46 1.26
C THR A 8 6.92 19.32 1.93
N THR A 9 7.53 19.55 3.10
CA THR A 9 8.26 18.52 3.86
C THR A 9 7.36 17.32 4.20
N ILE A 10 6.13 17.58 4.64
CA ILE A 10 5.15 16.53 4.99
C ILE A 10 4.80 15.71 3.75
N VAL A 11 4.44 16.36 2.64
CA VAL A 11 3.99 15.63 1.45
C VAL A 11 5.12 14.82 0.82
N THR A 12 6.36 15.31 0.92
CA THR A 12 7.53 14.55 0.46
C THR A 12 7.90 13.35 1.34
N ALA A 13 7.37 13.25 2.57
CA ALA A 13 7.59 12.10 3.42
C ALA A 13 6.68 10.91 3.06
N PHE A 14 5.55 11.15 2.38
CA PHE A 14 4.61 10.09 2.03
C PHE A 14 5.19 9.02 1.11
N PRO A 15 5.94 9.34 0.03
CA PRO A 15 6.59 8.30 -0.77
C PRO A 15 7.49 7.37 0.03
N LEU A 16 8.24 7.92 0.99
CA LEU A 16 9.04 7.11 1.91
C LEU A 16 8.15 6.21 2.77
N LEU A 17 7.12 6.77 3.41
CA LEU A 17 6.19 6.03 4.25
C LEU A 17 5.51 4.88 3.48
N PHE A 18 4.92 5.17 2.32
CA PHE A 18 4.23 4.17 1.50
C PHE A 18 5.20 3.12 0.94
N GLY A 19 6.40 3.55 0.54
CA GLY A 19 7.45 2.64 0.08
C GLY A 19 7.90 1.66 1.17
N VAL A 20 8.12 2.14 2.39
CA VAL A 20 8.46 1.32 3.56
C VAL A 20 7.29 0.40 3.92
N THR A 21 6.08 0.94 4.10
CA THR A 21 4.90 0.16 4.48
C THR A 21 4.60 -0.95 3.46
N GLY A 22 4.63 -0.64 2.16
CA GLY A 22 4.43 -1.64 1.11
C GLY A 22 5.49 -2.74 1.15
N THR A 23 6.77 -2.37 1.29
CA THR A 23 7.86 -3.34 1.38
C THR A 23 7.75 -4.22 2.62
N SER A 24 7.50 -3.62 3.79
CA SER A 24 7.38 -4.33 5.07
C SER A 24 6.18 -5.28 5.10
N ILE A 25 5.00 -4.84 4.65
CA ILE A 25 3.81 -5.71 4.55
C ILE A 25 4.05 -6.82 3.52
N GLY A 26 4.72 -6.51 2.41
CA GLY A 26 5.08 -7.49 1.41
C GLY A 26 6.00 -8.60 1.96
N ILE A 27 7.03 -8.25 2.72
CA ILE A 27 7.89 -9.22 3.43
C ILE A 27 7.08 -9.99 4.47
N TYR A 28 6.25 -9.30 5.26
CA TYR A 28 5.44 -9.91 6.30
C TYR A 28 4.47 -10.97 5.75
N SER A 29 4.04 -10.82 4.49
CA SER A 29 3.19 -11.80 3.79
C SER A 29 3.85 -13.18 3.66
N PHE A 30 5.19 -13.27 3.66
CA PHE A 30 5.93 -14.54 3.64
C PHE A 30 6.15 -15.14 5.03
N VAL A 31 6.24 -14.30 6.05
CA VAL A 31 6.50 -14.72 7.44
C VAL A 31 5.20 -15.12 8.13
N SER A 32 4.12 -14.38 7.87
CA SER A 32 2.83 -14.58 8.52
C SER A 32 1.67 -14.24 7.56
N PRO A 33 1.40 -15.08 6.55
CA PRO A 33 0.50 -14.77 5.45
C PRO A 33 -0.91 -14.34 5.89
N TYR A 34 -1.54 -15.10 6.79
CA TYR A 34 -2.88 -14.77 7.25
C TYR A 34 -2.93 -13.51 8.11
N ASN A 35 -1.90 -13.27 8.93
CA ASN A 35 -1.83 -12.02 9.70
C ASN A 35 -1.58 -10.81 8.79
N ALA A 36 -0.80 -10.96 7.71
CA ALA A 36 -0.66 -9.92 6.72
C ALA A 36 -2.02 -9.56 6.09
N MET A 37 -2.84 -10.55 5.74
CA MET A 37 -4.19 -10.29 5.20
C MET A 37 -5.14 -9.64 6.21
N ARG A 38 -4.98 -9.93 7.52
CA ARG A 38 -5.75 -9.24 8.57
C ARG A 38 -5.47 -7.74 8.61
N LEU A 39 -4.26 -7.30 8.27
CA LEU A 39 -3.93 -5.87 8.16
C LEU A 39 -4.72 -5.18 7.03
N PHE A 40 -5.15 -5.93 6.00
CA PHE A 40 -6.05 -5.43 4.96
C PHE A 40 -7.54 -5.50 5.35
N GLY A 41 -7.86 -5.96 6.57
CA GLY A 41 -9.23 -6.18 7.04
C GLY A 41 -9.78 -7.57 6.76
N LEU A 42 -9.02 -8.44 6.08
CA LEU A 42 -9.48 -9.76 5.66
C LEU A 42 -9.17 -10.81 6.73
N HIS A 43 -10.17 -11.08 7.57
CA HIS A 43 -10.08 -12.10 8.60
C HIS A 43 -10.63 -13.42 8.05
N ALA A 44 -9.75 -14.40 7.90
CA ALA A 44 -10.20 -15.77 7.65
C ALA A 44 -11.02 -16.27 8.86
N PRO A 45 -12.06 -17.08 8.65
CA PRO A 45 -12.75 -17.77 9.74
C PRO A 45 -11.75 -18.50 10.64
N ALA A 46 -12.05 -18.60 11.94
CA ALA A 46 -11.25 -19.40 12.85
C ALA A 46 -11.30 -20.86 12.39
N ALA A 47 -10.24 -21.28 11.69
CA ALA A 47 -9.94 -22.61 11.18
C ALA A 47 -11.10 -23.61 11.30
N ASP A 48 -12.04 -23.55 10.37
CA ASP A 48 -12.88 -24.72 10.15
C ASP A 48 -11.94 -25.83 9.68
N LYS A 49 -11.94 -26.97 10.38
CA LYS A 49 -11.06 -28.13 10.16
C LYS A 49 -11.24 -28.81 8.78
N THR A 50 -11.91 -28.14 7.85
CA THR A 50 -12.40 -28.65 6.58
C THR A 50 -11.78 -27.98 5.36
N SER A 51 -10.89 -26.97 5.51
CA SER A 51 -10.16 -26.43 4.36
C SER A 51 -9.24 -27.51 3.78
N SER A 52 -9.47 -27.88 2.52
CA SER A 52 -8.59 -28.84 1.84
C SER A 52 -7.16 -28.29 1.75
N SER A 53 -6.16 -29.17 1.76
CA SER A 53 -4.75 -28.79 1.60
C SER A 53 -4.50 -27.99 0.32
N GLN A 54 -5.27 -28.29 -0.74
CA GLN A 54 -5.24 -27.52 -1.99
C GLN A 54 -5.76 -26.08 -1.81
N SER A 55 -6.86 -25.89 -1.07
CA SER A 55 -7.41 -24.55 -0.80
C SER A 55 -6.44 -23.71 0.01
N GLU A 56 -5.80 -24.29 1.02
CA GLU A 56 -4.78 -23.64 1.84
C GLU A 56 -3.56 -23.24 0.99
N ALA A 57 -3.05 -24.17 0.17
CA ALA A 57 -1.92 -23.92 -0.72
C ALA A 57 -2.21 -22.81 -1.74
N PHE A 58 -3.40 -22.82 -2.33
CA PHE A 58 -3.86 -21.77 -3.25
C PHE A 58 -3.93 -20.41 -2.57
N GLN A 59 -4.57 -20.32 -1.40
CA GLN A 59 -4.70 -19.07 -0.67
C GLN A 59 -3.34 -18.51 -0.24
N LYS A 60 -2.45 -19.33 0.32
CA LYS A 60 -1.09 -18.90 0.67
C LYS A 60 -0.31 -18.42 -0.54
N SER A 61 -0.42 -19.10 -1.68
CA SER A 61 0.26 -18.72 -2.92
C SER A 61 -0.23 -17.36 -3.44
N LEU A 62 -1.53 -17.07 -3.35
CA LEU A 62 -2.09 -15.76 -3.67
C LEU A 62 -1.57 -14.66 -2.73
N ILE A 63 -1.46 -14.96 -1.43
CA ILE A 63 -0.91 -14.02 -0.45
C ILE A 63 0.56 -13.73 -0.75
N TYR A 64 1.36 -14.75 -1.05
CA TYR A 64 2.78 -14.57 -1.43
C TYR A 64 2.95 -13.80 -2.73
N ALA A 65 2.12 -14.07 -3.74
CA ALA A 65 2.13 -13.31 -4.99
C ALA A 65 1.79 -11.83 -4.76
N THR A 66 0.82 -11.55 -3.88
CA THR A 66 0.47 -10.19 -3.45
C THR A 66 1.63 -9.56 -2.67
N GLY A 67 2.29 -10.34 -1.80
CA GLY A 67 3.48 -9.92 -1.07
C GLY A 67 4.62 -9.50 -1.99
N LEU A 68 4.94 -10.27 -3.04
CA LEU A 68 5.96 -9.90 -4.04
C LEU A 68 5.61 -8.60 -4.76
N ARG A 69 4.34 -8.41 -5.12
CA ARG A 69 3.89 -7.18 -5.77
C ARG A 69 4.13 -5.98 -4.85
N ASN A 70 3.76 -6.09 -3.57
CA ASN A 70 3.97 -5.03 -2.59
C ASN A 70 5.47 -4.73 -2.34
N ILE A 71 6.33 -5.75 -2.31
CA ILE A 71 7.79 -5.55 -2.26
C ILE A 71 8.26 -4.80 -3.51
N GLY A 72 7.88 -5.26 -4.70
CA GLY A 72 8.30 -4.66 -5.96
C GLY A 72 7.87 -3.20 -6.10
N THR A 73 6.61 -2.88 -5.79
CA THR A 73 6.09 -1.51 -5.83
C THR A 73 6.69 -0.64 -4.72
N GLY A 74 6.85 -1.19 -3.52
CA GLY A 74 7.46 -0.50 -2.38
C GLY A 74 8.91 -0.12 -2.66
N LEU A 75 9.74 -1.08 -3.08
CA LEU A 75 11.14 -0.84 -3.42
C LEU A 75 11.31 0.09 -4.62
N SER A 76 10.44 -0.01 -5.62
CA SER A 76 10.45 0.90 -6.77
C SER A 76 10.12 2.34 -6.34
N THR A 77 9.16 2.51 -5.43
CA THR A 77 8.82 3.80 -4.82
C THR A 77 10.01 4.37 -4.04
N LEU A 78 10.64 3.55 -3.19
CA LEU A 78 11.83 3.94 -2.41
C LEU A 78 13.02 4.28 -3.32
N GLY A 79 13.22 3.52 -4.39
CA GLY A 79 14.28 3.75 -5.37
C GLY A 79 14.11 5.08 -6.10
N LEU A 80 12.90 5.36 -6.61
CA LEU A 80 12.59 6.64 -7.25
C LEU A 80 12.70 7.81 -6.28
N TYR A 81 12.23 7.64 -5.05
CA TYR A 81 12.35 8.66 -4.01
C TYR A 81 13.82 8.94 -3.67
N ALA A 82 14.63 7.89 -3.45
CA ALA A 82 16.05 8.02 -3.16
C ALA A 82 16.81 8.64 -4.33
N PHE A 83 16.49 8.26 -5.57
CA PHE A 83 17.08 8.86 -6.76
C PHE A 83 16.73 10.34 -6.87
N TRP A 84 15.48 10.73 -6.57
CA TRP A 84 15.08 12.13 -6.58
C TRP A 84 15.81 12.96 -5.51
N GLN A 85 15.88 12.46 -4.27
CA GLN A 85 16.38 13.23 -3.13
C GLN A 85 17.91 13.22 -2.99
N PHE A 86 18.56 12.10 -3.33
CA PHE A 86 19.96 11.87 -2.96
C PHE A 86 20.90 11.66 -4.15
N SER A 87 20.38 11.47 -5.37
CA SER A 87 21.25 11.27 -6.55
C SER A 87 21.99 12.56 -6.91
N PRO A 88 23.31 12.52 -7.14
CA PRO A 88 24.05 13.66 -7.67
C PRO A 88 23.44 14.19 -8.96
N ILE A 89 22.88 13.32 -9.81
CA ILE A 89 22.24 13.70 -11.08
C ILE A 89 21.06 14.66 -10.82
N CYS A 90 20.20 14.34 -9.87
CA CYS A 90 19.04 15.17 -9.52
C CYS A 90 19.45 16.44 -8.75
N GLN A 91 20.56 16.40 -8.01
CA GLN A 91 21.09 17.57 -7.31
C GLN A 91 21.68 18.61 -8.28
N VAL A 92 22.26 18.18 -9.40
CA VAL A 92 22.87 19.08 -10.39
C VAL A 92 21.96 19.43 -11.56
N SER A 93 20.98 18.58 -11.89
CA SER A 93 20.06 18.77 -13.02
C SER A 93 18.62 18.98 -12.54
N PRO A 94 18.11 20.22 -12.55
CA PRO A 94 16.72 20.52 -12.19
C PRO A 94 15.71 19.76 -13.06
N LEU A 95 16.04 19.53 -14.34
CA LEU A 95 15.20 18.76 -15.25
C LEU A 95 15.10 17.29 -14.82
N ALA A 96 16.23 16.66 -14.46
CA ALA A 96 16.23 15.27 -14.00
C ALA A 96 15.45 15.10 -12.69
N ALA A 97 15.61 16.04 -11.75
CA ALA A 97 14.84 16.06 -10.51
C ALA A 97 13.33 16.21 -10.78
N ALA A 98 12.95 17.15 -11.65
CA ALA A 98 11.55 17.38 -12.00
C ALA A 98 10.93 16.15 -12.69
N VAL A 99 11.61 15.53 -13.65
CA VAL A 99 11.12 14.32 -14.32
C VAL A 99 10.95 13.17 -13.33
N THR A 100 11.94 12.94 -12.45
CA THR A 100 11.84 11.88 -11.43
C THR A 100 10.68 12.12 -10.47
N LYS A 101 10.52 13.36 -9.98
CA LYS A 101 9.39 13.76 -9.13
C LYS A 101 8.06 13.50 -9.83
N LYS A 102 7.93 13.85 -11.12
CA LYS A 102 6.71 13.61 -11.91
C LYS A 102 6.44 12.13 -12.14
N CYS A 103 7.46 11.32 -12.44
CA CYS A 103 7.31 9.86 -12.55
C CYS A 103 6.78 9.26 -11.24
N LEU A 104 7.34 9.68 -10.10
CA LEU A 104 6.85 9.28 -8.79
C LEU A 104 5.39 9.71 -8.60
N GLY A 105 5.05 10.95 -8.97
CA GLY A 105 3.66 11.44 -8.94
C GLY A 105 2.70 10.60 -9.78
N ILE A 106 3.10 10.22 -11.00
CA ILE A 106 2.32 9.32 -11.87
C ILE A 106 2.11 7.95 -11.20
N CYS A 107 3.16 7.35 -10.65
CA CYS A 107 3.05 6.08 -9.93
C CYS A 107 2.04 6.16 -8.78
N PHE A 108 2.02 7.26 -8.04
CA PHE A 108 1.06 7.49 -6.96
C PHE A 108 -0.37 7.69 -7.49
N MET A 109 -0.56 8.52 -8.51
CA MET A 109 -1.89 8.71 -9.12
C MET A 109 -2.49 7.38 -9.56
N PHE A 110 -1.73 6.53 -10.26
CA PHE A 110 -2.20 5.19 -10.63
C PHE A 110 -2.27 4.21 -9.44
N GLY A 111 -1.42 4.36 -8.44
CA GLY A 111 -1.50 3.61 -7.18
C GLY A 111 -2.80 3.83 -6.43
N THR A 112 -3.48 4.96 -6.65
CA THR A 112 -4.83 5.24 -6.11
C THR A 112 -5.83 4.14 -6.46
N PHE A 113 -5.74 3.55 -7.64
CA PHE A 113 -6.63 2.45 -8.05
C PHE A 113 -6.51 1.23 -7.13
N VAL A 114 -5.34 0.99 -6.55
CA VAL A 114 -5.13 -0.08 -5.57
C VAL A 114 -5.91 0.24 -4.30
N GLY A 115 -5.74 1.43 -3.72
CA GLY A 115 -6.45 1.83 -2.50
C GLY A 115 -7.98 1.87 -2.67
N VAL A 116 -8.48 2.38 -3.80
CA VAL A 116 -9.92 2.35 -4.11
C VAL A 116 -10.40 0.91 -4.33
N GLY A 117 -9.62 0.11 -5.04
CA GLY A 117 -9.91 -1.31 -5.26
C GLY A 117 -10.02 -2.08 -3.95
N ASP A 118 -9.05 -1.92 -3.06
CA ASP A 118 -9.04 -2.54 -1.74
C ASP A 118 -10.25 -2.10 -0.91
N ALA A 119 -10.58 -0.80 -0.91
CA ALA A 119 -11.77 -0.29 -0.23
C ALA A 119 -13.05 -0.98 -0.72
N VAL A 120 -13.22 -1.11 -2.04
CA VAL A 120 -14.39 -1.74 -2.66
C VAL A 120 -14.43 -3.24 -2.39
N ILE A 121 -13.33 -3.96 -2.61
CA ILE A 121 -13.26 -5.41 -2.46
C ILE A 121 -13.44 -5.82 -1.00
N VAL A 122 -12.82 -5.11 -0.06
CA VAL A 122 -13.00 -5.38 1.38
C VAL A 122 -14.42 -5.06 1.82
N ARG A 123 -15.07 -4.03 1.26
CA ARG A 123 -16.49 -3.78 1.53
C ARG A 123 -17.38 -4.89 0.99
N GLN A 124 -17.11 -5.38 -0.21
CA GLN A 124 -17.83 -6.51 -0.78
C GLN A 124 -17.65 -7.79 0.04
N PHE A 125 -16.46 -7.99 0.61
CA PHE A 125 -16.19 -9.08 1.55
C PHE A 125 -17.02 -8.92 2.84
N ALA A 126 -17.03 -7.73 3.43
CA ALA A 126 -17.81 -7.45 4.65
C ALA A 126 -19.32 -7.69 4.43
N ASN A 127 -19.84 -7.35 3.25
CA ASN A 127 -21.26 -7.52 2.93
C ASN A 127 -21.68 -8.98 2.60
N LYS A 128 -20.80 -9.98 2.76
CA LYS A 128 -21.16 -11.38 2.54
C LYS A 128 -21.88 -11.94 3.76
N GLU A 129 -22.98 -12.66 3.53
CA GLU A 129 -23.82 -13.25 4.60
C GLU A 129 -23.05 -14.15 5.58
N TYR A 130 -21.92 -14.73 5.17
CA TYR A 130 -21.08 -15.59 6.00
C TYR A 130 -19.92 -14.85 6.68
N VAL A 131 -19.88 -13.52 6.62
CA VAL A 131 -18.91 -12.65 7.31
C VAL A 131 -19.68 -11.81 8.31
N GLU A 132 -19.63 -12.20 9.58
CA GLU A 132 -20.42 -11.57 10.65
C GLU A 132 -19.53 -11.19 11.85
N GLY A 133 -20.05 -10.32 12.71
CA GLY A 133 -19.44 -9.97 13.99
C GLY A 133 -18.12 -9.20 13.82
N GLU A 134 -17.10 -9.56 14.61
CA GLU A 134 -15.81 -8.82 14.63
C GLU A 134 -15.11 -8.82 13.25
N ALA A 135 -15.29 -9.87 12.45
CA ALA A 135 -14.70 -9.95 11.12
C ALA A 135 -15.34 -8.94 10.15
N GLU A 136 -16.67 -8.77 10.22
CA GLU A 136 -17.40 -7.77 9.45
C GLU A 136 -16.97 -6.35 9.86
N GLU A 137 -16.95 -6.06 11.17
CA GLU A 137 -16.59 -4.74 11.70
C GLU A 137 -15.17 -4.33 11.26
N LYS A 138 -14.20 -5.24 11.38
CA LYS A 138 -12.82 -4.99 10.95
C LYS A 138 -12.72 -4.78 9.44
N ALA A 139 -13.48 -5.52 8.64
CA ALA A 139 -13.51 -5.33 7.20
C ALA A 139 -14.14 -3.98 6.81
N VAL A 140 -15.23 -3.58 7.46
CA VAL A 140 -15.84 -2.25 7.25
C VAL A 140 -14.85 -1.13 7.59
N ASN A 141 -14.20 -1.21 8.75
CA ASN A 141 -13.22 -0.20 9.18
C ASN A 141 -11.99 -0.15 8.25
N ALA A 142 -11.51 -1.31 7.80
CA ALA A 142 -10.41 -1.39 6.85
C ALA A 142 -10.80 -0.81 5.48
N SER A 143 -12.02 -1.08 5.00
CA SER A 143 -12.53 -0.51 3.75
C SER A 143 -12.51 1.02 3.78
N VAL A 144 -12.98 1.63 4.87
CA VAL A 144 -12.91 3.09 5.07
C VAL A 144 -11.46 3.58 5.10
N SER A 145 -10.59 2.88 5.83
CA SER A 145 -9.17 3.21 5.93
C SER A 145 -8.45 3.18 4.58
N HIS A 146 -8.76 2.19 3.74
CA HIS A 146 -8.26 2.09 2.37
C HIS A 146 -8.76 3.25 1.51
N GLY A 147 -10.04 3.63 1.63
CA GLY A 147 -10.62 4.78 0.94
C GLY A 147 -9.93 6.10 1.31
N ILE A 148 -9.70 6.34 2.60
CA ILE A 148 -8.94 7.51 3.08
C ILE A 148 -7.50 7.47 2.54
N THR A 149 -6.85 6.31 2.62
CA THR A 149 -5.48 6.13 2.13
C THR A 149 -5.38 6.40 0.63
N ALA A 150 -6.38 5.98 -0.16
CA ALA A 150 -6.44 6.26 -1.59
C ALA A 150 -6.48 7.76 -1.88
N VAL A 151 -7.24 8.55 -1.10
CA VAL A 151 -7.26 10.01 -1.21
C VAL A 151 -5.89 10.61 -0.90
N VAL A 152 -5.20 10.12 0.13
CA VAL A 152 -3.84 10.58 0.49
C VAL A 152 -2.83 10.24 -0.61
N ILE A 153 -2.91 9.04 -1.17
CA ILE A 153 -2.07 8.59 -2.30
C ILE A 153 -2.30 9.50 -3.51
N LEU A 154 -3.56 9.77 -3.87
CA LEU A 154 -3.91 10.66 -4.99
C LEU A 154 -3.39 12.07 -4.78
N ALA A 155 -3.62 12.65 -3.59
CA ALA A 155 -3.17 14.00 -3.25
C ALA A 155 -1.63 14.09 -3.32
N THR A 156 -0.92 13.08 -2.80
CA THR A 156 0.54 12.98 -2.90
C THR A 156 0.97 12.90 -4.37
N GLY A 157 0.30 12.08 -5.17
CA GLY A 157 0.59 11.94 -6.60
C GLY A 157 0.43 13.24 -7.38
N LEU A 158 -0.67 13.96 -7.16
CA LEU A 158 -0.95 15.26 -7.76
C LEU A 158 0.10 16.30 -7.34
N PHE A 159 0.47 16.36 -6.06
CA PHE A 159 1.49 17.29 -5.58
C PHE A 159 2.87 17.02 -6.17
N LEU A 160 3.21 15.75 -6.40
CA LEU A 160 4.49 15.38 -7.00
C LEU A 160 4.51 15.65 -8.52
N TYR A 161 3.37 15.47 -9.18
CA TYR A 161 3.24 15.66 -10.62
C TYR A 161 3.18 17.13 -11.05
N LEU A 162 2.46 17.96 -10.30
CA LEU A 162 2.33 19.41 -10.52
C LEU A 162 3.59 20.14 -10.04
#